data_AF-A0A348PQW6-F1
#
_entry.id   AF-A0A348PQW6-F1
#
_cell.length_a   1.000
_cell.length_b   1.000
_cell.length_c   1.000
_cell.angle_alpha   90.00
_cell.angle_beta   90.00
_cell.angle_gamma   90.00
#
_symmetry.space_group_name_H-M   'P 1'
#
loop_
_entity.id
_entity.type
_entity.pdbx_description
1 polymer ?
#
loop_
_entity_poly.entity_id
_entity_poly.type
_entity_poly.pdbx_seq_one_letter_code
_entity_poly.pdbx_strand_id
1 'polypeptide(L)'
;MKNVLIALVLSLSVISCVKEPVACVDGPLTTTVFETNRYSSCSENEESVEWEVQNGSFGASNYTSESFNHSWNVAGNYTIKLTSYSKSDKKSDRESVTVRVKDLCYTCIKEGYEYYEGEYVYDPVFDEYVWDPYYYYYYEPSESLQACASDGPYLTESSFQATLSAWAILGYSCSKQ
;
A
#
# COMPACT_ATOMS: atom_id res chain seq x y z
N MET A 1 -13.61 -71.76 -43.94
CA MET A 1 -13.01 -70.50 -44.44
C MET A 1 -12.95 -69.54 -43.26
N LYS A 2 -11.73 -69.17 -42.84
CA LYS A 2 -11.45 -68.44 -41.58
C LYS A 2 -11.67 -66.95 -41.80
N ASN A 3 -12.52 -66.36 -40.97
CA ASN A 3 -12.84 -64.93 -40.98
C ASN A 3 -11.58 -64.10 -40.70
N VAL A 4 -11.20 -63.27 -41.67
CA VAL A 4 -10.16 -62.26 -41.54
C VAL A 4 -10.86 -60.96 -41.10
N LEU A 5 -10.97 -60.76 -39.79
CA LEU A 5 -11.29 -59.47 -39.19
C LEU A 5 -9.97 -58.81 -38.81
N ILE A 6 -9.42 -58.04 -39.75
CA ILE A 6 -8.25 -57.18 -39.49
C ILE A 6 -8.74 -55.98 -38.69
N ALA A 7 -8.31 -55.95 -37.43
CA ALA A 7 -8.34 -54.79 -36.57
C ALA A 7 -7.55 -53.64 -37.21
N LEU A 8 -8.18 -52.47 -37.30
CA LEU A 8 -7.46 -51.21 -37.46
C LEU A 8 -8.13 -50.19 -36.54
N VAL A 9 -7.88 -50.39 -35.24
CA VAL A 9 -8.09 -49.36 -34.22
C VAL A 9 -7.09 -48.27 -34.56
N LEU A 10 -7.55 -47.25 -35.31
CA LEU A 10 -6.83 -46.02 -35.54
C LEU A 10 -6.68 -45.34 -34.17
N SER A 11 -5.61 -45.67 -33.45
CA SER A 11 -5.22 -44.96 -32.23
C SER A 11 -4.87 -43.54 -32.64
N LEU A 12 -5.85 -42.64 -32.51
CA LEU A 12 -5.69 -41.21 -32.71
C LEU A 12 -4.85 -40.67 -31.55
N SER A 13 -3.54 -40.90 -31.60
CA SER A 13 -2.57 -40.23 -30.75
C SER A 13 -2.44 -38.80 -31.27
N VAL A 14 -3.41 -37.95 -30.94
CA VAL A 14 -3.24 -36.50 -31.07
C VAL A 14 -2.11 -36.11 -30.12
N ILE A 15 -0.90 -36.00 -30.67
CA ILE A 15 0.24 -35.38 -29.99
C ILE A 15 -0.17 -33.91 -29.82
N SER A 16 -0.90 -33.63 -28.75
CA SER A 16 -1.28 -32.29 -28.34
C SER A 16 0.02 -31.60 -27.90
N CYS A 17 0.72 -30.99 -28.86
CA CYS A 17 1.91 -30.18 -28.60
C CYS A 17 1.50 -28.86 -27.93
N VAL A 18 1.06 -28.96 -26.67
CA VAL A 18 0.80 -27.80 -25.83
C VAL A 18 2.09 -27.51 -25.08
N LYS A 19 2.69 -26.37 -25.40
CA LYS A 19 3.85 -25.86 -24.68
C LYS A 19 3.45 -25.63 -23.23
N GLU A 20 4.39 -25.92 -22.35
CA GLU A 20 4.23 -25.62 -20.92
C GLU A 20 4.38 -24.11 -20.73
N PRO A 21 3.50 -23.48 -19.94
CA PRO A 21 3.66 -22.08 -19.64
C PRO A 21 4.87 -21.87 -18.73
N VAL A 22 5.45 -20.67 -18.75
CA VAL A 22 6.50 -20.24 -17.81
C VAL A 22 5.94 -19.05 -17.07
N ALA A 23 5.59 -19.22 -15.79
CA ALA A 23 4.95 -18.20 -14.99
C ALA A 23 5.94 -17.07 -14.63
N CYS A 24 5.49 -15.83 -14.73
CA CYS A 24 6.32 -14.67 -14.43
C CYS A 24 5.44 -13.50 -13.96
N VAL A 25 5.86 -12.87 -12.86
CA VAL A 25 5.20 -11.70 -12.27
C VAL A 25 6.03 -10.46 -12.54
N ASP A 26 5.43 -9.44 -13.14
CA ASP A 26 6.01 -8.12 -13.31
C ASP A 26 5.30 -7.09 -12.41
N GLY A 27 6.09 -6.27 -11.73
CA GLY A 27 5.61 -5.26 -10.79
C GLY A 27 6.61 -4.90 -9.68
N PRO A 28 6.28 -3.91 -8.83
CA PRO A 28 7.16 -3.48 -7.76
C PRO A 28 7.22 -4.51 -6.62
N LEU A 29 8.43 -4.80 -6.13
CA LEU A 29 8.65 -5.67 -4.97
C LEU A 29 8.68 -4.90 -3.64
N THR A 30 8.56 -3.58 -3.69
CA THR A 30 8.50 -2.72 -2.51
C THR A 30 7.56 -1.55 -2.78
N THR A 31 6.68 -1.26 -1.83
CA THR A 31 5.69 -0.16 -1.89
C THR A 31 5.47 0.43 -0.50
N THR A 32 4.74 1.53 -0.41
CA THR A 32 4.18 2.04 0.85
C THR A 32 2.72 1.58 1.02
N VAL A 33 2.19 1.55 2.24
CA VAL A 33 0.74 1.40 2.47
C VAL A 33 -0.06 2.48 1.72
N PHE A 34 -1.30 2.15 1.35
CA PHE A 34 -2.26 2.95 0.57
C PHE A 34 -1.83 3.28 -0.86
N GLU A 35 -0.57 3.07 -1.22
CA GLU A 35 -0.09 3.23 -2.58
C GLU A 35 -0.68 2.13 -3.49
N THR A 36 -1.29 2.56 -4.60
CA THR A 36 -1.85 1.65 -5.59
C THR A 36 -0.80 1.31 -6.63
N ASN A 37 -0.48 0.02 -6.75
CA ASN A 37 0.50 -0.50 -7.69
C ASN A 37 -0.18 -1.37 -8.74
N ARG A 38 0.39 -1.38 -9.94
CA ARG A 38 -0.02 -2.26 -11.02
C ARG A 38 0.90 -3.46 -11.10
N TYR A 39 0.30 -4.64 -11.22
CA TYR A 39 0.98 -5.90 -11.48
C TYR A 39 0.49 -6.50 -12.80
N SER A 40 1.36 -7.20 -13.51
CA SER A 40 1.03 -7.88 -14.76
C SER A 40 1.78 -9.20 -14.92
N SER A 41 1.21 -10.11 -15.72
CA SER A 41 1.89 -11.34 -16.14
C SER A 41 2.95 -10.99 -17.19
N CYS A 42 4.16 -11.48 -16.99
CA CYS A 42 5.22 -11.56 -18.01
C CYS A 42 5.44 -13.00 -18.46
N SER A 43 4.45 -13.86 -18.23
CA SER A 43 4.54 -15.29 -18.50
C SER A 43 4.73 -15.55 -20.00
N GLU A 44 5.24 -16.75 -20.32
CA GLU A 44 5.33 -17.21 -21.69
C GLU A 44 4.48 -18.46 -21.91
N ASN A 45 3.91 -18.61 -23.12
CA ASN A 45 3.11 -19.77 -23.54
C ASN A 45 1.84 -20.01 -22.68
N GLU A 46 1.34 -18.99 -21.99
CA GLU A 46 0.03 -19.01 -21.33
C GLU A 46 -1.13 -18.68 -22.29
N GLU A 47 -2.33 -19.12 -21.91
CA GLU A 47 -3.63 -18.70 -22.47
C GLU A 47 -4.45 -17.94 -21.42
N SER A 48 -4.28 -18.26 -20.13
CA SER A 48 -4.98 -17.61 -19.03
C SER A 48 -4.11 -17.57 -17.76
N VAL A 49 -4.50 -16.70 -16.82
CA VAL A 49 -3.81 -16.51 -15.55
C VAL A 49 -4.79 -16.46 -14.39
N GLU A 50 -4.31 -16.88 -13.21
CA GLU A 50 -4.99 -16.73 -11.93
C GLU A 50 -4.00 -16.21 -10.90
N TRP A 51 -4.40 -15.16 -10.18
CA TRP A 51 -3.60 -14.50 -9.18
C TRP A 51 -4.20 -14.74 -7.79
N GLU A 52 -3.35 -14.95 -6.80
CA GLU A 52 -3.70 -14.94 -5.38
C GLU A 52 -2.79 -13.92 -4.68
N VAL A 53 -3.36 -12.85 -4.15
CA VAL A 53 -2.63 -11.76 -3.49
C VAL A 53 -2.95 -11.74 -2.01
N GLN A 54 -1.95 -11.92 -1.15
CA GLN A 54 -2.14 -11.86 0.30
C GLN A 54 -2.38 -10.43 0.79
N ASN A 55 -3.37 -10.27 1.67
CA ASN A 55 -3.75 -9.02 2.34
C ASN A 55 -3.56 -9.11 3.87
N GLY A 56 -2.71 -10.02 4.34
CA GLY A 56 -2.49 -10.23 5.77
C GLY A 56 -3.74 -10.76 6.47
N SER A 57 -4.13 -10.13 7.59
CA SER A 57 -5.30 -10.54 8.37
C SER A 57 -6.63 -10.46 7.62
N PHE A 58 -6.68 -9.78 6.46
CA PHE A 58 -7.86 -9.68 5.60
C PHE A 58 -8.00 -10.83 4.60
N GLY A 59 -7.07 -11.80 4.59
CA GLY A 59 -7.11 -12.97 3.71
C GLY A 59 -6.39 -12.74 2.38
N ALA A 60 -6.98 -13.20 1.28
CA ALA A 60 -6.39 -13.09 -0.06
C ALA A 60 -7.42 -12.56 -1.08
N SER A 61 -6.93 -11.81 -2.06
CA SER A 61 -7.70 -11.36 -3.23
C SER A 61 -7.32 -12.19 -4.44
N ASN A 62 -8.30 -12.54 -5.27
CA ASN A 62 -8.06 -13.30 -6.51
C ASN A 62 -8.34 -12.45 -7.73
N TYR A 63 -7.51 -12.61 -8.77
CA TYR A 63 -7.68 -11.94 -10.06
C TYR A 63 -7.48 -12.93 -11.20
N THR A 64 -8.14 -12.69 -12.34
CA THR A 64 -8.01 -13.53 -13.55
C THR A 64 -7.61 -12.74 -14.80
N SER A 65 -7.47 -11.41 -14.66
CA SER A 65 -6.99 -10.54 -15.73
C SER A 65 -5.46 -10.63 -15.84
N GLU A 66 -4.91 -10.38 -17.03
CA GLU A 66 -3.46 -10.33 -17.27
C GLU A 66 -2.74 -9.28 -16.41
N SER A 67 -3.47 -8.26 -15.94
CA SER A 67 -2.98 -7.24 -15.03
C SER A 67 -4.06 -6.79 -14.06
N PHE A 68 -3.65 -6.29 -12.90
CA PHE A 68 -4.54 -5.72 -11.89
C PHE A 68 -3.85 -4.61 -11.11
N ASN A 69 -4.65 -3.77 -10.46
CA ASN A 69 -4.18 -2.78 -9.50
C ASN A 69 -4.47 -3.28 -8.09
N HIS A 70 -3.55 -3.01 -7.16
CA HIS A 70 -3.67 -3.44 -5.78
C HIS A 70 -2.99 -2.45 -4.81
N SER A 71 -3.57 -2.31 -3.62
CA SER A 71 -3.03 -1.52 -2.51
C SER A 71 -3.17 -2.29 -1.21
N TRP A 72 -2.19 -2.12 -0.33
CA TRP A 72 -2.21 -2.70 1.02
C TRP A 72 -2.48 -1.62 2.06
N ASN A 73 -3.28 -1.96 3.06
CA ASN A 73 -3.62 -1.05 4.16
C ASN A 73 -2.71 -1.23 5.37
N VAL A 74 -1.92 -2.30 5.41
CA VAL A 74 -1.07 -2.67 6.53
C VAL A 74 0.35 -2.93 6.02
N ALA A 75 1.34 -2.47 6.78
CA ALA A 75 2.74 -2.74 6.48
C ALA A 75 3.10 -4.21 6.76
N GLY A 76 4.00 -4.78 5.96
CA GLY A 76 4.36 -6.18 6.10
C GLY A 76 4.98 -6.76 4.82
N ASN A 77 5.22 -8.06 4.85
CA ASN A 77 5.64 -8.81 3.66
C ASN A 77 4.45 -9.65 3.20
N TYR A 78 4.06 -9.49 1.94
CA TYR A 78 2.92 -10.17 1.33
C TYR A 78 3.36 -10.99 0.13
N THR A 79 2.75 -12.14 -0.06
CA THR A 79 2.99 -12.98 -1.24
C THR A 79 1.97 -12.69 -2.34
N ILE A 80 2.45 -12.49 -3.55
CA ILE A 80 1.65 -12.58 -4.78
C ILE A 80 1.99 -13.91 -5.43
N LYS A 81 0.99 -14.75 -5.67
CA LYS A 81 1.12 -15.98 -6.45
C LYS A 81 0.44 -15.80 -7.80
N LEU A 82 1.10 -16.22 -8.85
CA LEU A 82 0.56 -16.32 -10.19
C LEU A 82 0.52 -17.80 -10.59
N THR A 83 -0.61 -18.27 -11.09
CA THR A 83 -0.71 -19.52 -11.83
C THR A 83 -1.03 -19.19 -13.28
N SER A 84 -0.15 -19.59 -14.19
CA SER A 84 -0.32 -19.43 -15.63
C SER A 84 -0.74 -20.77 -16.23
N TYR A 85 -1.78 -20.76 -17.06
CA TYR A 85 -2.33 -21.96 -17.68
C TYR A 85 -2.11 -21.92 -19.19
N SER A 86 -1.69 -23.04 -19.76
CA SER A 86 -1.57 -23.22 -21.21
C SER A 86 -2.94 -23.49 -21.85
N LYS A 87 -2.95 -23.64 -23.17
CA LYS A 87 -4.17 -23.83 -23.95
C LYS A 87 -5.10 -24.93 -23.40
N SER A 88 -6.35 -24.57 -23.13
CA SER A 88 -7.38 -25.43 -22.55
C SER A 88 -6.99 -26.03 -21.19
N ASP A 89 -6.22 -25.29 -20.40
CA ASP A 89 -5.78 -25.61 -19.03
C ASP A 89 -5.06 -26.96 -18.89
N LYS A 90 -4.42 -27.45 -19.96
CA LYS A 90 -3.79 -28.78 -19.99
C LYS A 90 -2.48 -28.88 -19.20
N LYS A 91 -1.79 -27.75 -19.05
CA LYS A 91 -0.55 -27.59 -18.28
C LYS A 91 -0.59 -26.24 -17.58
N SER A 92 0.06 -26.15 -16.44
CA SER A 92 0.22 -24.91 -15.69
C SER A 92 1.59 -24.80 -15.06
N ASP A 93 1.98 -23.56 -14.79
CA ASP A 93 3.18 -23.22 -14.04
C ASP A 93 2.83 -22.13 -13.02
N ARG A 94 3.66 -21.98 -11.98
CA ARG A 94 3.41 -21.02 -10.90
C ARG A 94 4.65 -20.25 -10.52
N GLU A 95 4.46 -18.97 -10.27
CA GLU A 95 5.47 -18.07 -9.73
C GLU A 95 4.96 -17.41 -8.45
N SER A 96 5.88 -17.08 -7.54
CA SER A 96 5.55 -16.41 -6.29
C SER A 96 6.58 -15.35 -5.93
N VAL A 97 6.12 -14.10 -5.79
CA VAL A 97 6.97 -12.98 -5.37
C VAL A 97 6.56 -12.46 -4.01
N THR A 98 7.53 -11.99 -3.23
CA THR A 98 7.29 -11.30 -1.96
C THR A 98 7.37 -9.80 -2.16
N VAL A 99 6.30 -9.10 -1.81
CA VAL A 99 6.22 -7.64 -1.82
C VAL A 99 6.42 -7.12 -0.40
N ARG A 100 7.37 -6.20 -0.23
CA ARG A 100 7.59 -5.49 1.04
C ARG A 100 6.78 -4.19 1.07
N VAL A 101 5.76 -4.14 1.90
CA VAL A 101 4.95 -2.94 2.15
C VAL A 101 5.53 -2.20 3.34
N LYS A 102 6.05 -1.01 3.09
CA LYS A 102 6.53 -0.07 4.10
C LYS A 102 5.37 0.66 4.74
N ASP A 103 5.55 0.97 6.01
CA ASP A 103 4.61 1.79 6.73
C ASP A 103 4.66 3.26 6.30
N LEU A 104 3.59 3.99 6.56
CA LEU A 104 3.46 5.42 6.31
C LEU A 104 3.35 6.13 7.65
N CYS A 105 4.41 6.86 8.01
CA CYS A 105 4.51 7.59 9.26
C CYS A 105 4.59 9.10 9.04
N TYR A 106 3.97 9.83 9.96
CA TYR A 106 4.03 11.28 10.08
C TYR A 106 4.52 11.66 11.47
N THR A 107 5.36 12.69 11.53
CA THR A 107 5.66 13.42 12.75
C THR A 107 4.88 14.72 12.74
N CYS A 108 4.11 14.94 13.80
CA CYS A 108 3.24 16.09 13.96
C CYS A 108 3.70 16.92 15.14
N ILE A 109 4.00 18.19 14.89
CA ILE A 109 4.55 19.12 15.87
C ILE A 109 3.54 20.25 16.07
N LYS A 110 3.14 20.47 17.33
CA LYS A 110 2.48 21.70 17.72
C LYS A 110 3.54 22.60 18.34
N GLU A 111 3.84 23.70 17.65
CA GLU A 111 4.80 24.68 18.16
C GLU A 111 4.29 25.28 19.46
N GLY A 112 5.19 25.38 20.43
CA GLY A 112 4.93 26.15 21.64
C GLY A 112 4.88 27.63 21.31
N TYR A 113 4.09 28.39 22.06
CA TYR A 113 4.11 29.84 21.95
C TYR A 113 4.27 30.45 23.33
N GLU A 114 4.97 31.57 23.34
CA GLU A 114 5.08 32.46 24.49
C GLU A 114 4.12 33.62 24.29
N TYR A 115 3.28 33.86 25.28
CA TYR A 115 2.38 35.00 25.30
C TYR A 115 2.84 36.02 26.33
N TYR A 116 2.80 37.29 25.95
CA TYR A 116 3.16 38.40 26.82
C TYR A 116 1.93 39.29 27.04
N GLU A 117 1.52 39.46 28.29
CA GLU A 117 0.60 40.54 28.66
C GLU A 117 1.40 41.82 28.91
N GLY A 118 0.88 42.93 28.42
CA GLY A 118 1.47 44.24 28.59
C GLY A 118 0.48 45.33 28.30
N GLU A 119 0.79 46.53 28.76
CA GLU A 119 0.01 47.74 28.50
C GLU A 119 0.88 48.79 27.82
N TYR A 120 0.25 49.71 27.10
CA TYR A 120 0.98 50.85 26.56
C TYR A 120 1.12 51.91 27.64
N VAL A 121 2.36 52.17 28.06
CA VAL A 121 2.70 53.21 29.04
C VAL A 121 3.31 54.39 28.31
N TYR A 122 2.83 55.60 28.59
CA TYR A 122 3.36 56.81 27.98
C TYR A 122 4.75 57.15 28.56
N ASP A 123 5.75 57.25 27.68
CA ASP A 123 7.10 57.66 28.02
C ASP A 123 7.30 59.16 27.72
N PRO A 124 7.38 60.02 28.75
CA PRO A 124 7.53 61.46 28.56
C PRO A 124 8.92 61.88 28.07
N VAL A 125 9.93 61.00 28.11
CA VAL A 125 11.29 61.29 27.60
C VAL A 125 11.32 61.26 26.08
N PHE A 126 10.55 60.34 25.48
CA PHE A 126 10.46 60.17 24.03
C PHE A 126 9.15 60.72 23.42
N ASP A 127 8.20 61.17 24.26
CA ASP A 127 6.87 61.66 23.87
C ASP A 127 6.07 60.64 23.05
N GLU A 128 6.12 59.37 23.46
CA GLU A 128 5.46 58.25 22.77
C GLU A 128 4.94 57.20 23.77
N TYR A 129 3.95 56.41 23.36
CA TYR A 129 3.52 55.24 24.13
C TYR A 129 4.40 54.03 23.82
N VAL A 130 5.07 53.51 24.84
CA VAL A 130 5.90 52.30 24.75
C VAL A 130 5.14 51.13 25.34
N TRP A 131 5.20 49.97 24.68
CA TRP A 131 4.61 48.75 25.21
C TRP A 131 5.44 48.22 26.39
N ASP A 132 4.84 48.15 27.58
CA ASP A 132 5.43 47.69 28.83
C ASP A 132 4.83 46.32 29.24
N PRO A 133 5.60 45.21 29.13
CA PRO A 133 5.13 43.90 29.56
C PRO A 133 5.14 43.74 31.09
N TYR A 134 3.96 43.60 31.70
CA TYR A 134 3.85 43.18 33.11
C TYR A 134 3.76 41.65 33.20
N TYR A 135 4.76 41.05 33.84
CA TYR A 135 5.12 39.64 33.73
C TYR A 135 4.05 38.63 34.22
N TYR A 136 3.44 37.93 33.27
CA TYR A 136 3.00 36.54 33.45
C TYR A 136 3.45 35.71 32.24
N TYR A 137 4.27 34.69 32.50
CA TYR A 137 4.67 33.72 31.48
C TYR A 137 3.66 32.58 31.43
N TYR A 138 2.93 32.46 30.33
CA TYR A 138 2.28 31.21 29.96
C TYR A 138 3.11 30.56 28.87
N TYR A 139 3.80 29.47 29.23
CA TYR A 139 4.56 28.64 28.30
C TYR A 139 3.73 27.39 27.99
N GLU A 140 3.25 27.27 26.76
CA GLU A 140 2.83 25.98 26.24
C GLU A 140 4.05 25.30 25.62
N PRO A 141 4.53 24.16 26.16
CA PRO A 141 5.63 23.42 25.55
C PRO A 141 5.25 22.93 24.16
N SER A 142 6.23 22.84 23.28
CA SER A 142 6.06 22.14 22.00
C SER A 142 5.67 20.69 22.26
N GLU A 143 4.66 20.21 21.54
CA GLU A 143 4.22 18.82 21.62
C GLU A 143 4.53 18.09 20.32
N SER A 144 5.04 16.86 20.43
CA SER A 144 5.30 16.00 19.27
C SER A 144 4.47 14.72 19.36
N LEU A 145 3.74 14.43 18.30
CA LEU A 145 3.01 13.18 18.12
C LEU A 145 3.55 12.44 16.89
N GLN A 146 3.43 11.12 16.91
CA GLN A 146 3.72 10.26 15.77
C GLN A 146 2.44 9.52 15.37
N ALA A 147 2.12 9.56 14.07
CA ALA A 147 1.04 8.77 13.48
C ALA A 147 1.63 7.87 12.41
N CYS A 148 1.58 6.57 12.65
CA CYS A 148 1.95 5.54 11.69
C CYS A 148 0.71 4.74 11.30
N ALA A 149 0.58 4.36 10.04
CA ALA A 149 -0.60 3.64 9.57
C ALA A 149 -0.74 2.25 10.24
N SER A 150 0.36 1.62 10.67
CA SER A 150 0.34 0.35 11.41
C SER A 150 -0.16 0.45 12.85
N ASP A 151 -0.09 1.63 13.48
CA ASP A 151 -0.19 1.76 14.94
C ASP A 151 -1.63 1.98 15.44
N GLY A 152 -2.55 2.31 14.54
CA GLY A 152 -3.95 2.55 14.89
C GLY A 152 -4.91 1.52 14.29
N PRO A 153 -6.21 1.64 14.58
CA PRO A 153 -7.26 0.85 13.95
C PRO A 153 -7.53 1.32 12.51
N TYR A 154 -6.52 1.84 11.81
CA TYR A 154 -6.68 2.45 10.49
C TYR A 154 -6.92 1.37 9.45
N LEU A 155 -8.19 1.11 9.17
CA LEU A 155 -8.58 0.12 8.17
C LEU A 155 -8.49 0.70 6.75
N THR A 156 -8.42 2.03 6.60
CA THR A 156 -8.44 2.75 5.32
C THR A 156 -7.59 4.01 5.33
N GLU A 157 -7.14 4.44 4.14
CA GLU A 157 -6.45 5.72 3.94
C GLU A 157 -7.26 6.92 4.46
N SER A 158 -8.58 6.92 4.23
CA SER A 158 -9.46 7.99 4.70
C SER A 158 -9.48 8.15 6.22
N SER A 159 -9.43 7.04 6.97
CA SER A 159 -9.39 7.08 8.44
C SER A 159 -8.06 7.62 8.97
N PHE A 160 -6.96 7.31 8.27
CA PHE A 160 -5.64 7.84 8.58
C PHE A 160 -5.57 9.34 8.30
N GLN A 161 -6.04 9.79 7.13
CA GLN A 161 -6.11 11.21 6.77
C GLN A 161 -7.03 12.03 7.68
N ALA A 162 -8.12 11.44 8.16
CA ALA A 162 -9.00 12.09 9.13
C ALA A 162 -8.28 12.36 10.47
N THR A 163 -7.39 11.47 10.90
CA THR A 163 -6.59 11.67 12.12
C THR A 163 -5.61 12.83 11.96
N LEU A 164 -4.87 12.86 10.85
CA LEU A 164 -3.96 13.96 10.54
C LEU A 164 -4.70 15.30 10.45
N SER A 165 -5.89 15.29 9.85
CA SER A 165 -6.75 16.48 9.76
C SER A 165 -7.25 16.96 11.12
N ALA A 166 -7.61 16.03 12.02
CA ALA A 166 -8.02 16.37 13.38
C ALA A 166 -6.87 17.02 14.16
N TRP A 167 -5.64 16.55 13.99
CA TRP A 167 -4.47 17.16 14.61
C TRP A 167 -4.14 18.54 14.01
N ALA A 168 -4.32 18.72 12.70
CA ALA A 168 -4.18 20.03 12.08
C ALA A 168 -5.16 21.06 12.66
N ILE A 169 -6.41 20.66 12.95
CA ILE A 169 -7.41 21.51 13.62
C ILE A 169 -6.95 21.91 15.04
N LEU A 170 -6.21 21.02 15.72
CA LEU A 170 -5.62 21.27 17.04
C LEU A 170 -4.31 22.08 17.00
N GLY A 171 -3.87 22.50 15.81
CA GLY A 171 -2.67 23.32 15.61
C GLY A 171 -1.38 22.54 15.37
N TYR A 172 -1.44 21.22 15.14
CA TYR A 172 -0.26 20.45 14.76
C TYR A 172 0.06 20.62 13.28
N SER A 173 1.35 20.75 12.97
CA SER A 173 1.91 20.65 11.63
C SER A 173 2.53 19.27 11.43
N CYS A 174 2.02 18.50 10.47
CA CYS A 174 2.46 17.13 10.21
C CYS A 174 3.39 17.06 8.99
N SER A 175 4.48 16.32 9.12
CA SER A 175 5.43 16.02 8.04
C SER A 175 5.62 14.51 7.90
N LYS A 176 5.64 14.03 6.64
CA LYS A 176 5.89 12.62 6.33
C LYS A 176 7.35 12.29 6.63
N GLN A 177 7.58 11.15 7.28
CA GLN A 177 8.92 10.60 7.53
C GLN A 177 9.52 9.89 6.31
#